data_AF-A0AA37XDL9-F1
#
_entry.id   AF-A0AA37XDL9-F1
#
_cell.length_a   1.000
_cell.length_b   1.000
_cell.length_c   1.000
_cell.angle_alpha   90.00
_cell.angle_beta   90.00
_cell.angle_gamma   90.00
#
_symmetry.space_group_name_H-M   'P 1'
#
loop_
_entity.id
_entity.type
_entity.pdbx_description
1 polymer ?
#
loop_
_entity_poly.entity_id
_entity_poly.type
_entity_poly.pdbx_seq_one_letter_code
_entity_poly.pdbx_strand_id
1 'polypeptide(L)'
;MVRWRRSPVLADVGEGFLAIETTAHQPALETSAGSGRARGAAQELPARFTLHAETGGAVVIAWHNRNVGFVPASHHTSISEQIVAARGARVEADGEVFRLEGSWRVWVGPRPRPRDAGPPDDAIAPKPFTILGIPVTRNDP
;
A
#
# COMPACT_ATOMS: atom_id res chain seq x y z
N MET A 1 -3.68 -22.07 24.46
CA MET A 1 -4.88 -21.20 24.35
C MET A 1 -5.02 -20.77 22.90
N VAL A 2 -5.99 -21.31 22.16
CA VAL A 2 -6.20 -20.97 20.74
C VAL A 2 -6.86 -19.60 20.68
N ARG A 3 -6.11 -18.59 20.23
CA ARG A 3 -6.63 -17.23 20.04
C ARG A 3 -7.48 -17.25 18.77
N TRP A 4 -8.80 -17.34 18.92
CA TRP A 4 -9.73 -17.22 17.79
C TRP A 4 -9.46 -15.90 17.07
N ARG A 5 -9.14 -15.97 15.77
CA ARG A 5 -8.98 -14.76 14.95
C ARG A 5 -10.37 -14.13 14.81
N ARG A 6 -10.46 -12.84 15.12
CA ARG A 6 -11.68 -12.06 14.88
C ARG A 6 -11.88 -11.89 13.38
N SER A 7 -13.14 -11.88 12.96
CA SER A 7 -13.51 -11.60 11.57
C SER A 7 -12.94 -10.23 11.16
N PRO A 8 -12.39 -10.10 9.94
CA PRO A 8 -11.95 -8.82 9.41
C PRO A 8 -13.12 -7.83 9.31
N VAL A 9 -12.83 -6.55 9.49
CA VAL A 9 -13.75 -5.42 9.34
C VAL A 9 -13.34 -4.63 8.11
N LEU A 10 -14.29 -4.31 7.24
CA LEU A 10 -14.03 -3.42 6.12
C LEU A 10 -14.01 -1.96 6.61
N ALA A 11 -12.97 -1.23 6.23
CA ALA A 11 -12.86 0.19 6.49
C ALA A 11 -13.79 0.97 5.57
N ASP A 12 -14.40 2.01 6.12
CA ASP A 12 -14.96 3.10 5.35
C ASP A 12 -13.84 4.08 5.00
N VAL A 13 -13.56 4.21 3.70
CA VAL A 13 -12.53 5.11 3.15
C VAL A 13 -13.15 6.22 2.31
N GLY A 14 -14.49 6.41 2.37
CA GLY A 14 -15.22 7.37 1.57
C GLY A 14 -14.98 7.19 0.07
N GLU A 15 -14.62 8.28 -0.61
CA GLU A 15 -14.26 8.28 -2.04
C GLU A 15 -12.96 7.52 -2.34
N GLY A 16 -12.18 7.16 -1.32
CA GLY A 16 -10.87 6.54 -1.47
C GLY A 16 -9.74 7.54 -1.66
N PHE A 17 -8.52 7.02 -1.73
CA PHE A 17 -7.31 7.82 -1.85
C PHE A 17 -6.17 7.05 -2.52
N LEU A 18 -5.23 7.80 -3.10
CA LEU A 18 -3.93 7.27 -3.48
C LEU A 18 -3.05 7.17 -2.24
N ALA A 19 -2.41 6.01 -2.07
CA ALA A 19 -1.44 5.83 -1.01
C ALA A 19 -0.20 6.70 -1.28
N ILE A 20 0.37 7.25 -0.21
CA ILE A 20 1.65 7.96 -0.24
C ILE A 20 2.81 7.00 0.01
N GLU A 21 4.01 7.42 -0.40
CA GLU A 21 5.30 6.74 -0.26
C GLU A 21 5.38 5.40 -0.99
N THR A 22 4.51 5.19 -1.98
CA THR A 22 4.48 3.95 -2.77
C THR A 22 5.79 3.71 -3.51
N THR A 23 6.54 4.75 -3.87
CA THR A 23 7.87 4.63 -4.47
C THR A 23 8.89 4.01 -3.51
N ALA A 24 8.81 4.28 -2.20
CA ALA A 24 9.66 3.62 -1.21
C ALA A 24 9.37 2.11 -1.08
N HIS A 25 8.18 1.68 -1.52
CA HIS A 25 7.70 0.31 -1.40
C HIS A 25 7.68 -0.47 -2.72
N GLN A 26 8.34 0.02 -3.78
CA GLN A 26 8.39 -0.68 -5.07
C GLN A 26 8.83 -2.16 -4.97
N PRO A 27 9.88 -2.54 -4.20
CA PRO A 27 10.26 -3.95 -4.10
C PRO A 27 9.16 -4.85 -3.53
N ALA A 28 8.37 -4.34 -2.56
CA ALA A 28 7.25 -5.06 -1.99
C ALA A 28 6.10 -5.19 -3.01
N LEU A 29 5.81 -4.11 -3.73
CA LEU A 29 4.80 -4.09 -4.79
C LEU A 29 5.18 -5.02 -5.94
N GLU A 30 6.43 -4.98 -6.43
CA GLU A 30 6.92 -5.87 -7.48
C GLU A 30 6.93 -7.33 -7.05
N THR A 31 7.20 -7.62 -5.78
CA THR A 31 7.13 -9.00 -5.26
C THR A 31 5.68 -9.50 -5.23
N SER A 32 4.71 -8.65 -4.90
CA SER A 32 3.30 -9.04 -4.75
C SER A 32 2.50 -9.00 -6.06
N ALA A 33 2.71 -7.98 -6.89
CA ALA A 33 2.06 -7.79 -8.19
C ALA A 33 2.81 -8.47 -9.34
N GLY A 34 4.07 -8.87 -9.11
CA GLY A 34 5.00 -9.24 -10.15
C GLY A 34 5.71 -8.02 -10.75
N SER A 35 6.73 -8.29 -11.57
CA SER A 35 7.53 -7.24 -12.19
C SER A 35 6.76 -6.42 -13.22
N GLY A 36 5.66 -6.93 -13.77
CA GLY A 36 4.90 -6.27 -14.83
C GLY A 36 5.66 -6.10 -16.16
N ARG A 37 6.87 -6.67 -16.28
CA ARG A 37 7.77 -6.52 -17.44
C ARG A 37 7.55 -7.56 -18.53
N ALA A 38 6.84 -8.65 -18.21
CA ALA A 38 6.52 -9.68 -19.20
C ALA A 38 5.45 -9.17 -20.18
N ARG A 39 5.53 -9.61 -21.44
CA ARG A 39 4.50 -9.30 -22.44
C ARG A 39 3.15 -9.84 -21.98
N GLY A 40 2.14 -8.97 -21.92
CA GLY A 40 0.79 -9.32 -21.44
C GLY A 40 0.64 -9.34 -19.92
N ALA A 41 1.65 -8.90 -19.16
CA ALA A 41 1.51 -8.74 -17.72
C ALA A 41 0.44 -7.69 -17.39
N ALA A 42 -0.41 -8.03 -16.41
CA ALA A 42 -1.43 -7.13 -15.89
C ALA A 42 -0.77 -5.82 -15.42
N GLN A 43 -1.36 -4.70 -15.83
CA GLN A 43 -0.94 -3.35 -15.40
C GLN A 43 -1.78 -2.84 -14.24
N GLU A 44 -2.87 -3.53 -13.93
CA GLU A 44 -3.84 -3.19 -12.89
C GLU A 44 -4.30 -4.49 -12.24
N LEU A 45 -4.34 -4.52 -10.91
CA LEU A 45 -4.70 -5.70 -10.14
C LEU A 45 -5.68 -5.31 -9.02
N PRO A 46 -6.84 -5.98 -8.90
CA PRO A 46 -7.64 -5.85 -7.69
C PRO A 46 -6.83 -6.27 -6.47
N ALA A 47 -6.98 -5.53 -5.37
CA ALA A 47 -6.28 -5.83 -4.14
C ALA A 47 -7.19 -5.61 -2.93
N ARG A 48 -6.90 -6.39 -1.87
CA ARG A 48 -7.50 -6.24 -0.55
C ARG A 48 -6.39 -5.96 0.45
N PHE A 49 -6.38 -4.76 0.97
CA PHE A 49 -5.34 -4.23 1.84
C PHE A 49 -5.67 -4.47 3.30
N THR A 50 -4.63 -4.55 4.14
CA THR A 50 -4.76 -4.34 5.59
C THR A 50 -4.37 -2.91 5.92
N LEU A 51 -5.10 -2.30 6.85
CA LEU A 51 -4.74 -1.02 7.46
C LEU A 51 -4.36 -1.27 8.92
N HIS A 52 -3.26 -0.69 9.36
CA HIS A 52 -2.83 -0.73 10.77
C HIS A 52 -2.17 0.57 11.19
N ALA A 53 -2.40 0.97 12.44
CA ALA A 53 -1.82 2.17 13.01
C ALA A 53 -0.53 1.80 13.75
N GLU A 54 0.51 2.59 13.51
CA GLU A 54 1.79 2.52 14.21
C GLU A 54 1.80 3.46 15.41
N THR A 55 2.68 3.20 16.38
CA THR A 55 2.82 4.01 17.61
C THR A 55 3.14 5.49 17.33
N GLY A 56 3.72 5.79 16.16
CA GLY A 56 4.01 7.16 15.69
C GLY A 56 2.85 7.88 15.01
N GLY A 57 1.64 7.31 14.98
CA GLY A 57 0.45 7.91 14.37
C GLY A 57 0.31 7.68 12.85
N ALA A 58 1.32 7.10 12.20
CA ALA A 58 1.22 6.69 10.80
C ALA A 58 0.26 5.51 10.65
N VAL A 59 -0.55 5.53 9.57
CA VAL A 59 -1.37 4.38 9.18
C VAL A 59 -0.76 3.72 7.96
N VAL A 60 -0.35 2.46 8.16
CA VAL A 60 0.36 1.65 7.16
C VAL A 60 -0.63 0.81 6.38
N ILE A 61 -0.40 0.76 5.06
CA ILE A 61 -1.13 -0.08 4.13
C ILE A 61 -0.29 -1.31 3.85
N ALA A 62 -0.85 -2.50 4.05
CA ALA A 62 -0.17 -3.76 3.77
C ALA A 62 -0.93 -4.65 2.78
N TRP A 63 -0.19 -5.31 1.90
CA TRP A 63 -0.71 -6.27 0.92
C TRP A 63 0.21 -7.50 0.86
N HIS A 64 -0.39 -8.69 0.88
CA HIS A 64 0.34 -9.97 0.99
C HIS A 64 1.43 -9.97 2.07
N ASN A 65 1.12 -9.43 3.25
CA ASN A 65 2.02 -9.29 4.40
C ASN A 65 3.25 -8.39 4.17
N ARG A 66 3.15 -7.43 3.25
CA ARG A 66 4.21 -6.43 3.00
C ARG A 66 3.64 -5.03 3.06
N ASN A 67 4.40 -4.08 3.59
CA ASN A 67 4.03 -2.67 3.56
C ASN A 67 4.17 -2.15 2.13
N VAL A 68 3.12 -1.51 1.64
CA VAL A 68 3.02 -1.02 0.25
C VAL A 68 2.81 0.49 0.14
N GLY A 69 2.65 1.17 1.27
CA GLY A 69 2.49 2.62 1.34
C GLY A 69 1.86 3.03 2.66
N PHE A 70 1.54 4.31 2.76
CA PHE A 70 0.83 4.87 3.90
C PHE A 70 -0.45 5.58 3.44
N VAL A 71 -1.39 5.68 4.37
CA VAL A 71 -2.57 6.52 4.22
C VAL A 71 -2.13 7.99 4.18
N PRO A 72 -2.72 8.86 3.36
CA PRO A 72 -2.49 10.31 3.42
C PRO A 72 -3.01 10.94 4.72
N ALA A 73 -2.38 12.04 5.16
CA ALA A 73 -2.75 12.74 6.40
C ALA A 73 -4.24 13.10 6.49
N SER A 74 -4.88 13.42 5.36
CA SER A 74 -6.31 13.74 5.28
C SER A 74 -7.24 12.62 5.75
N HIS A 75 -6.78 11.36 5.77
CA HIS A 75 -7.58 10.19 6.16
C HIS A 75 -7.09 9.54 7.47
N HIS A 76 -5.95 9.98 8.04
CA HIS A 76 -5.31 9.35 9.22
C HIS A 76 -6.26 9.20 10.40
N THR A 77 -6.89 10.28 10.83
CA THR A 77 -7.77 10.27 12.01
C THR A 77 -8.93 9.30 11.82
N SER A 78 -9.66 9.43 10.72
CA SER A 78 -10.83 8.59 10.43
C SER A 78 -10.51 7.09 10.39
N ILE A 79 -9.37 6.70 9.79
CA ILE A 79 -8.98 5.30 9.70
C ILE A 79 -8.41 4.80 11.03
N SER A 80 -7.67 5.63 11.76
CA SER A 80 -7.13 5.27 13.07
C SER A 80 -8.24 4.98 14.07
N GLU A 81 -9.30 5.78 14.07
CA GLU A 81 -10.49 5.57 14.89
C GLU A 81 -11.16 4.23 14.58
N GLN A 82 -11.27 3.87 13.30
CA GLN A 82 -11.81 2.58 12.88
C GLN A 82 -10.93 1.40 13.34
N ILE A 83 -9.60 1.54 13.29
CA ILE A 83 -8.65 0.53 13.78
C ILE A 83 -8.81 0.32 15.29
N VAL A 84 -8.95 1.41 16.06
CA VAL A 84 -9.21 1.33 17.51
C VAL A 84 -10.58 0.66 17.77
N ALA A 85 -11.61 1.06 17.02
CA ALA A 85 -12.97 0.51 17.13
C ALA A 85 -13.04 -0.99 16.79
N ALA A 86 -12.19 -1.48 15.87
CA ALA A 86 -12.09 -2.89 15.51
C ALA A 86 -11.56 -3.77 16.65
N ARG A 87 -11.00 -3.17 17.72
CA ARG A 87 -10.55 -3.86 18.95
C ARG A 87 -9.65 -5.07 18.67
N GLY A 88 -8.75 -4.95 17.69
CA GLY A 88 -7.81 -6.00 17.29
C GLY A 88 -8.33 -6.98 16.23
N ALA A 89 -9.53 -6.76 15.67
CA ALA A 89 -9.87 -7.32 14.37
C ALA A 89 -9.02 -6.66 13.26
N ARG A 90 -8.74 -7.40 12.19
CA ARG A 90 -8.03 -6.85 11.03
C ARG A 90 -8.93 -5.85 10.33
N VAL A 91 -8.45 -4.62 10.13
CA VAL A 91 -9.14 -3.63 9.29
C VAL A 91 -8.63 -3.78 7.87
N GLU A 92 -9.55 -3.95 6.93
CA GLU A 92 -9.25 -4.19 5.52
C GLU A 92 -9.94 -3.17 4.63
N ALA A 93 -9.35 -2.88 3.48
CA ALA A 93 -9.97 -2.03 2.47
C ALA A 93 -9.77 -2.64 1.09
N ASP A 94 -10.79 -2.54 0.24
CA ASP A 94 -10.66 -2.89 -1.17
C ASP A 94 -9.92 -1.77 -1.92
N GLY A 95 -9.34 -2.12 -3.06
CA GLY A 95 -8.72 -1.15 -3.95
C GLY A 95 -7.99 -1.84 -5.10
N GLU A 96 -7.00 -1.14 -5.64
CA GLU A 96 -6.22 -1.63 -6.77
C GLU A 96 -4.74 -1.25 -6.66
N VAL A 97 -3.90 -2.09 -7.27
CA VAL A 97 -2.49 -1.83 -7.51
C VAL A 97 -2.32 -1.66 -9.02
N PHE A 98 -1.76 -0.53 -9.45
CA PHE A 98 -1.70 -0.19 -10.88
C PHE A 98 -0.35 0.42 -11.27
N ARG A 99 0.05 0.30 -12.54
CA ARG A 99 1.25 0.95 -13.08
C ARG A 99 0.92 2.37 -13.53
N LEU A 100 1.75 3.31 -13.11
CA LEU A 100 1.76 4.69 -13.60
C LEU A 100 3.21 5.10 -13.82
N GLU A 101 3.52 5.57 -15.03
CA GLU A 101 4.87 6.04 -15.41
C GLU A 101 5.99 5.03 -15.09
N GLY A 102 5.68 3.74 -15.21
CA GLY A 102 6.67 2.68 -14.96
C GLY A 102 6.86 2.30 -13.50
N SER A 103 6.08 2.83 -12.55
CA SER A 103 6.08 2.46 -11.13
C SER A 103 4.72 1.92 -10.68
N TRP A 104 4.73 0.99 -9.73
CA TRP A 104 3.49 0.53 -9.09
C TRP A 104 2.95 1.59 -8.13
N ARG A 105 1.66 1.86 -8.19
CA ARG A 105 0.91 2.76 -7.32
C ARG A 105 -0.23 2.00 -6.68
N VAL A 106 -0.74 2.54 -5.58
CA VAL A 106 -1.78 1.92 -4.78
C VAL A 106 -2.94 2.91 -4.63
N TRP A 107 -4.12 2.44 -4.98
CA TRP A 107 -5.38 3.09 -4.68
C TRP A 107 -6.14 2.27 -3.65
N VAL A 108 -6.62 2.94 -2.60
CA VAL A 108 -7.45 2.35 -1.56
C VAL A 108 -8.82 3.00 -1.65
N GLY A 109 -9.84 2.22 -2.01
CA GLY A 109 -11.18 2.75 -2.21
C GLY A 109 -12.00 1.99 -3.24
N PRO A 110 -13.21 2.50 -3.53
CA PRO A 110 -14.08 1.95 -4.55
C PRO A 110 -13.37 1.81 -5.90
N ARG A 111 -13.76 0.79 -6.67
CA ARG A 111 -13.29 0.57 -8.04
C ARG A 111 -14.41 0.89 -9.04
N PRO A 112 -14.10 1.44 -10.22
CA PRO A 112 -12.76 1.82 -10.67
C PRO A 112 -12.26 3.10 -9.99
N ARG A 113 -10.94 3.25 -9.88
CA ARG A 113 -10.30 4.47 -9.38
C ARG A 113 -10.60 5.68 -10.28
N PRO A 114 -10.73 6.90 -9.72
CA PRO A 114 -10.77 8.14 -10.48
C PRO A 114 -9.51 8.35 -11.35
N ARG A 115 -9.69 8.72 -12.63
CA ARG A 115 -8.58 8.86 -13.60
C ARG A 115 -7.79 10.15 -13.46
N ASP A 116 -8.40 11.15 -12.84
CA ASP A 116 -7.90 12.51 -12.60
C ASP A 116 -7.08 12.65 -11.31
N ALA A 117 -7.14 11.64 -10.42
CA ALA A 117 -6.28 11.59 -9.25
C ALA A 117 -4.82 11.31 -9.67
N GLY A 118 -3.99 12.36 -9.69
CA GLY A 118 -2.54 12.24 -9.82
C GLY A 118 -1.90 11.73 -8.52
N PRO A 119 -0.84 10.91 -8.59
CA PRO A 119 -0.15 10.42 -7.41
C PRO A 119 0.42 11.59 -6.62
N PRO A 120 0.33 11.56 -5.28
CA PRO A 120 1.01 12.53 -4.45
C PRO A 120 2.53 12.38 -4.61
N ASP A 121 3.26 13.47 -4.37
CA ASP A 121 4.72 13.41 -4.30
C ASP A 121 5.14 12.57 -3.08
N ASP A 122 6.01 11.60 -3.32
CA ASP A 122 6.59 10.77 -2.27
C ASP A 122 7.74 11.53 -1.61
N ALA A 123 7.68 11.74 -0.29
CA ALA A 123 8.72 12.44 0.46
C ALA A 123 9.87 11.51 0.90
N ILE A 124 9.64 10.19 0.88
CA ILE A 124 10.60 9.18 1.31
C ILE A 124 11.26 8.56 0.07
N ALA A 125 12.57 8.79 -0.04
CA ALA A 125 13.36 8.14 -1.07
C ALA A 125 13.36 6.62 -0.88
N PRO A 126 13.35 5.82 -1.96
CA PRO A 126 13.52 4.38 -1.88
C PRO A 126 14.78 4.00 -1.13
N LYS A 127 14.67 2.95 -0.32
CA LYS A 127 15.87 2.37 0.29
C LYS A 127 16.80 1.87 -0.82
N PRO A 128 18.10 2.19 -0.78
CA PRO A 128 19.05 1.65 -1.74
C PRO A 128 19.00 0.11 -1.73
N PHE A 129 19.14 -0.50 -2.90
CA PHE A 129 19.30 -1.94 -2.97
C PHE A 129 20.62 -2.34 -2.30
N THR A 130 20.58 -3.27 -1.36
CA THR A 130 21.76 -3.71 -0.61
C THR A 130 21.94 -5.21 -0.70
N ILE A 131 23.18 -5.68 -0.87
CA ILE A 131 23.57 -7.08 -0.68
C ILE A 131 24.45 -7.14 0.56
N LEU A 132 24.08 -7.97 1.55
CA LEU A 132 24.77 -8.06 2.85
C LEU A 132 24.96 -6.70 3.57
N GLY A 133 24.03 -5.76 3.38
CA GLY A 133 24.10 -4.42 3.97
C GLY A 133 24.96 -3.41 3.20
N ILE A 134 25.60 -3.82 2.10
CA ILE A 134 26.39 -2.93 1.24
C ILE A 134 25.48 -2.41 0.12
N PRO A 135 25.33 -1.08 -0.05
CA PRO A 135 24.58 -0.50 -1.17
C PRO A 135 25.19 -0.91 -2.49
N VAL A 136 24.37 -1.39 -3.42
CA VAL A 136 24.78 -1.72 -4.77
C VAL A 136 24.20 -0.67 -5.69
N THR A 137 25.05 0.17 -6.26
CA THR A 137 24.71 0.98 -7.42
C THR A 137 24.68 0.06 -8.63
N ARG A 138 23.51 -0.05 -9.28
CA ARG A 138 23.48 -0.61 -10.63
C ARG A 138 24.06 0.48 -11.54
N ASN A 139 25.30 0.30 -11.98
CA ASN A 139 25.80 1.01 -13.15
C ASN A 139 25.06 0.42 -14.35
N ASP A 140 23.99 1.06 -14.80
CA ASP A 140 23.45 0.77 -16.12
C ASP A 140 24.43 1.37 -17.16
N PRO A 141 24.84 0.60 -18.19
CA PRO A 141 25.69 1.09 -19.27
C PRO A 141 24.97 2.09 -20.19
#